data_AF-A0A2M7VFW5-F1
#
_entry.id   AF-A0A2M7VFW5-F1
#
_cell.length_a   1.000
_cell.length_b   1.000
_cell.length_c   1.000
_cell.angle_alpha   90.00
_cell.angle_beta   90.00
_cell.angle_gamma   90.00
#
_symmetry.space_group_name_H-M   'P 1'
#
loop_
_entity.id
_entity.type
_entity.pdbx_description
1 polymer ?
#
loop_
_entity_poly.entity_id
_entity_poly.type
_entity_poly.pdbx_seq_one_letter_code
_entity_poly.pdbx_strand_id
1 'polypeptide(L)'
;MISPLVFISLAFILYTFSIFYERKIGHLEIWLVVVFTLGFLCDLVGTSLMFCLAQVKFRLVLHSIAGYTALLIMFCHLVWAMLAIRKIKNFQYLFTRFSIYAWGIWLLAFVSGIPKVSLLILSWLS
;
A
#
# COMPACT_ATOMS: atom_id res chain seq x y z
N MET A 1 -0.71 20.52 -10.01
CA MET A 1 0.17 19.52 -9.35
C MET A 1 -0.67 18.27 -9.11
N ILE A 2 -0.24 17.10 -9.58
CA ILE A 2 -0.95 15.84 -9.24
C ILE A 2 -0.70 15.59 -7.75
N SER A 3 -1.75 15.49 -6.96
CA SER A 3 -1.61 15.33 -5.52
C SER A 3 -1.21 13.87 -5.19
N PRO A 4 -0.25 13.64 -4.27
CA PRO A 4 0.13 12.29 -3.84
C PRO A 4 -1.07 11.47 -3.33
N LEU A 5 -2.10 12.17 -2.85
CA LEU A 5 -3.34 11.58 -2.36
C LEU A 5 -4.09 10.77 -3.42
N VAL A 6 -4.02 11.15 -4.69
CA VAL A 6 -4.64 10.39 -5.79
C VAL A 6 -3.98 9.03 -5.92
N PHE A 7 -2.65 8.97 -5.88
CA PHE A 7 -1.89 7.72 -5.95
C PHE A 7 -2.13 6.83 -4.74
N ILE A 8 -2.11 7.38 -3.53
CA ILE A 8 -2.37 6.61 -2.30
C ILE A 8 -3.82 6.09 -2.28
N SER A 9 -4.80 6.91 -2.69
CA SER A 9 -6.21 6.49 -2.77
C SER A 9 -6.40 5.37 -3.80
N LEU A 10 -5.74 5.48 -4.95
CA LEU A 10 -5.78 4.43 -5.97
C LEU A 10 -5.10 3.15 -5.46
N ALA A 11 -3.97 3.26 -4.79
CA ALA A 11 -3.29 2.14 -4.14
C ALA A 11 -4.21 1.43 -3.14
N PHE A 12 -4.93 2.20 -2.31
CA PHE A 12 -5.89 1.66 -1.34
C PHE A 12 -6.97 0.80 -2.01
N ILE A 13 -7.58 1.31 -3.08
CA ILE A 13 -8.65 0.62 -3.81
C ILE A 13 -8.10 -0.66 -4.45
N LEU A 14 -6.99 -0.57 -5.18
CA LEU A 14 -6.40 -1.69 -5.90
C LEU A 14 -5.91 -2.79 -4.94
N TYR A 15 -5.29 -2.41 -3.83
CA TYR A 15 -4.78 -3.34 -2.83
C TYR A 15 -5.90 -4.05 -2.07
N THR A 16 -6.91 -3.29 -1.62
CA THR A 16 -8.09 -3.86 -0.95
C THR A 16 -8.83 -4.80 -1.90
N PHE A 17 -9.06 -4.38 -3.15
CA PHE A 17 -9.72 -5.22 -4.15
C PHE A 17 -8.96 -6.54 -4.36
N SER A 18 -7.63 -6.47 -4.56
CA SER A 18 -6.81 -7.66 -4.80
C SER A 18 -6.89 -8.67 -3.65
N ILE A 19 -6.79 -8.21 -2.40
CA ILE A 19 -6.78 -9.08 -1.21
C ILE A 19 -8.15 -9.71 -0.94
N PHE A 20 -9.21 -8.91 -0.99
CA PHE A 20 -10.56 -9.40 -0.67
C PHE A 20 -11.10 -10.29 -1.80
N TYR A 21 -10.77 -9.98 -3.04
CA TYR A 21 -11.16 -10.82 -4.18
C TYR A 21 -10.43 -12.17 -4.16
N GLU A 22 -9.11 -12.18 -3.93
CA GLU A 22 -8.35 -13.42 -3.78
C GLU A 22 -8.93 -14.30 -2.67
N ARG A 23 -9.23 -13.72 -1.51
CA ARG A 23 -9.83 -14.45 -0.39
C ARG A 23 -11.23 -14.98 -0.70
N LYS A 24 -12.02 -14.27 -1.51
CA LYS A 24 -13.36 -14.71 -1.94
C LYS A 24 -13.27 -15.91 -2.89
N ILE A 25 -12.30 -15.92 -3.80
CA ILE A 25 -12.09 -17.00 -4.77
C ILE A 25 -11.32 -18.19 -4.17
N GLY A 26 -10.50 -17.94 -3.14
CA GLY A 26 -9.67 -18.95 -2.48
C GLY A 26 -8.39 -19.32 -3.23
N HIS A 27 -8.09 -18.64 -4.34
CA HIS A 27 -6.82 -18.78 -5.04
C HIS A 27 -6.38 -17.48 -5.73
N LEU A 28 -5.08 -17.35 -5.92
CA LEU A 28 -4.47 -16.18 -6.53
C LEU A 28 -4.42 -16.32 -8.06
N GLU A 29 -5.26 -15.58 -8.75
CA GLU A 29 -5.23 -15.48 -10.22
C GLU A 29 -4.15 -14.50 -10.69
N ILE A 30 -3.64 -14.71 -11.92
CA ILE A 30 -2.55 -13.89 -12.49
C ILE A 30 -2.95 -12.42 -12.60
N TRP A 31 -4.20 -12.15 -13.00
CA TRP A 31 -4.66 -10.77 -13.15
C TRP A 31 -4.73 -10.03 -11.79
N LEU A 32 -5.01 -10.75 -10.68
CA LEU A 32 -4.98 -10.16 -9.34
C LEU A 32 -3.56 -9.70 -8.97
N VAL A 33 -2.53 -10.44 -9.42
CA VAL A 33 -1.14 -10.01 -9.22
C VAL A 33 -0.82 -8.76 -10.03
N VAL A 34 -1.37 -8.60 -11.24
CA VAL A 34 -1.24 -7.36 -12.01
C VAL A 34 -1.87 -6.19 -11.26
N VAL A 35 -3.11 -6.36 -10.76
CA VAL A 35 -3.80 -5.33 -9.96
C VAL A 35 -3.02 -5.00 -8.68
N PHE A 36 -2.50 -6.02 -7.99
CA PHE A 36 -1.69 -5.88 -6.79
C PHE A 36 -0.39 -5.11 -7.09
N THR A 37 0.27 -5.43 -8.20
CA THR A 37 1.50 -4.75 -8.65
C THR A 37 1.22 -3.28 -8.97
N LEU A 38 0.12 -2.99 -9.66
CA LEU A 38 -0.30 -1.61 -9.95
C LEU A 38 -0.60 -0.84 -8.66
N GLY A 39 -1.27 -1.48 -7.70
CA GLY A 39 -1.49 -0.92 -6.36
C GLY A 39 -0.17 -0.58 -5.67
N PHE A 40 0.81 -1.50 -5.70
CA PHE A 40 2.13 -1.28 -5.12
C PHE A 40 2.88 -0.12 -5.78
N LEU A 41 2.85 -0.03 -7.12
CA LEU A 41 3.49 1.08 -7.84
C LEU A 41 2.85 2.42 -7.50
N CYS A 42 1.51 2.47 -7.37
CA CYS A 42 0.82 3.66 -6.93
C CYS A 42 1.23 4.05 -5.50
N ASP A 43 1.35 3.08 -4.59
CA ASP A 43 1.76 3.33 -3.20
C ASP A 43 3.20 3.83 -3.10
N LEU A 44 4.10 3.23 -3.87
CA LEU A 44 5.51 3.62 -3.98
C LEU A 44 5.65 5.05 -4.49
N VAL A 45 4.93 5.41 -5.56
CA VAL A 45 4.93 6.76 -6.13
C VAL A 45 4.30 7.76 -5.16
N GLY A 46 3.15 7.43 -4.57
CA GLY A 46 2.47 8.27 -3.59
C GLY A 46 3.35 8.57 -2.38
N THR A 47 3.95 7.54 -1.79
CA THR A 47 4.86 7.67 -0.63
C THR A 47 6.11 8.47 -0.98
N SER A 48 6.70 8.25 -2.17
CA SER A 48 7.89 8.98 -2.61
C SER A 48 7.60 10.46 -2.85
N LEU A 49 6.45 10.79 -3.45
CA LEU A 49 6.01 12.17 -3.64
C LEU A 49 5.73 12.84 -2.30
N MET A 50 5.07 12.14 -1.36
CA MET A 50 4.85 12.66 0.00
C MET A 50 6.18 12.93 0.72
N PHE A 51 7.17 12.05 0.57
CA PHE A 51 8.50 12.24 1.14
C PHE A 51 9.22 13.46 0.54
N CYS A 52 9.17 13.63 -0.78
CA CYS A 52 9.77 14.79 -1.45
C CYS A 52 9.09 16.11 -1.09
N LEU A 53 7.78 16.10 -0.85
CA LEU A 53 6.98 17.28 -0.51
C LEU A 53 7.00 17.60 1.00
N ALA A 54 7.35 16.61 1.83
CA ALA A 54 7.45 16.77 3.27
C ALA A 54 8.67 17.64 3.62
N GLN A 55 8.47 18.96 3.67
CA GLN A 55 9.45 19.85 4.31
C GLN A 55 9.60 19.43 5.78
N VAL A 56 10.86 19.22 6.19
CA VAL A 56 11.38 18.74 7.48
C VAL A 56 10.55 19.14 8.70
N LYS A 57 9.40 18.50 8.93
CA LYS A 57 8.59 18.65 10.15
C LYS A 57 8.67 17.34 10.93
N PHE A 58 9.26 17.40 12.13
CA PHE A 58 9.50 16.26 13.04
C PHE A 58 8.27 15.34 13.25
N ARG A 59 7.03 15.87 13.18
CA ARG A 59 5.77 15.10 13.30
C ARG A 59 5.48 14.17 12.10
N LEU A 60 6.13 14.39 10.95
CA LEU A 60 6.02 13.51 9.78
C LEU A 60 6.87 12.24 9.96
N VAL A 61 7.95 12.28 10.74
CA VAL A 61 8.91 11.16 10.89
C VAL A 61 8.24 9.86 11.34
N LEU A 62 7.39 9.89 12.36
CA LEU A 62 6.71 8.67 12.85
C LEU A 62 5.74 8.08 11.81
N HIS A 63 5.07 8.94 11.03
CA HIS A 63 4.18 8.47 9.97
C HIS A 63 4.98 7.96 8.77
N SER A 64 6.08 8.61 8.42
CA SER A 64 6.98 8.15 7.37
C SER A 64 7.54 6.77 7.68
N ILE A 65 7.95 6.49 8.93
CA ILE A 65 8.42 5.17 9.34
C ILE A 65 7.31 4.12 9.19
N ALA A 66 6.09 4.44 9.63
CA ALA A 66 4.94 3.54 9.49
C ALA A 66 4.60 3.27 8.00
N GLY A 67 4.62 4.31 7.17
CA GLY A 67 4.42 4.21 5.72
C GLY A 67 5.47 3.36 5.02
N TYR A 68 6.76 3.60 5.29
CA TYR A 68 7.84 2.77 4.75
C TYR A 68 7.77 1.32 5.21
N THR A 69 7.41 1.08 6.47
CA THR A 69 7.21 -0.28 6.99
C THR A 69 6.06 -0.97 6.27
N ALA A 70 4.94 -0.29 6.06
CA ALA A 70 3.80 -0.80 5.30
C ALA A 70 4.17 -1.10 3.84
N LEU A 71 4.92 -0.21 3.19
CA LEU A 71 5.41 -0.38 1.82
C LEU A 71 6.34 -1.60 1.70
N LEU A 72 7.24 -1.81 2.67
CA LEU A 72 8.10 -3.00 2.72
C LEU A 72 7.29 -4.28 2.89
N ILE A 73 6.28 -4.28 3.77
CA ILE A 73 5.39 -5.42 3.97
C ILE A 73 4.62 -5.73 2.67
N MET A 74 4.08 -4.70 2.01
CA MET A 74 3.39 -4.83 0.73
C MET A 74 4.32 -5.35 -0.38
N PHE A 75 5.58 -4.93 -0.41
CA PHE A 75 6.59 -5.44 -1.33
C PHE A 75 6.90 -6.93 -1.10
N CYS A 76 7.13 -7.35 0.15
CA CYS A 76 7.30 -8.77 0.49
C CYS A 76 6.10 -9.60 0.03
N HIS A 77 4.90 -9.03 0.15
CA HIS A 77 3.66 -9.66 -0.27
C HIS A 77 3.57 -9.78 -1.81
N LEU A 78 4.00 -8.76 -2.55
CA LEU A 78 4.16 -8.81 -4.01
C LEU A 78 5.12 -9.94 -4.42
N VAL A 79 6.24 -10.11 -3.71
CA VAL A 79 7.17 -11.22 -3.97
C VAL A 79 6.48 -12.57 -3.77
N TRP A 80 5.70 -12.75 -2.71
CA TRP A 80 4.90 -13.97 -2.52
C TRP A 80 3.90 -14.18 -3.64
N ALA A 81 3.25 -13.12 -4.14
CA ALA A 81 2.33 -13.17 -5.28
C ALA A 81 3.03 -13.70 -6.54
N MET A 82 4.22 -13.17 -6.84
CA MET A 82 5.04 -13.57 -7.99
C MET A 82 5.52 -15.02 -7.87
N LEU A 83 5.92 -15.46 -6.67
CA LEU A 83 6.33 -16.84 -6.41
C LEU A 83 5.15 -17.81 -6.47
N ALA A 84 3.95 -17.37 -6.05
CA ALA A 84 2.72 -18.15 -6.16
C ALA A 84 2.32 -18.39 -7.62
N ILE A 85 2.43 -17.38 -8.51
CA ILE A 85 2.21 -17.58 -9.96
C ILE A 85 3.17 -18.61 -10.55
N ARG A 86 4.43 -18.64 -10.08
CA ARG A 86 5.43 -19.63 -10.51
C ARG A 86 5.12 -21.05 -10.00
N LYS A 87 3.96 -21.28 -9.37
CA LYS A 87 3.51 -22.56 -8.79
C LYS A 87 4.51 -23.14 -7.79
N ILE A 88 5.28 -22.30 -7.12
CA ILE A 88 6.15 -22.75 -6.04
C ILE A 88 5.26 -23.09 -4.85
N LYS A 89 5.36 -24.34 -4.37
CA LYS A 89 4.52 -24.86 -3.29
C LYS A 89 4.59 -23.95 -2.06
N ASN A 90 3.48 -23.85 -1.34
CA ASN A 90 3.31 -23.11 -0.08
C ASN A 90 3.22 -21.57 -0.19
N PHE A 91 3.71 -20.92 -1.26
CA PHE A 91 3.66 -19.45 -1.36
C PHE A 91 2.25 -18.89 -1.54
N GLN A 92 1.37 -19.59 -2.25
CA GLN A 92 -0.04 -19.20 -2.33
C GLN A 92 -0.70 -19.23 -0.95
N TYR A 93 -0.45 -20.27 -0.15
CA TYR A 93 -0.97 -20.37 1.21
C TYR A 93 -0.44 -19.24 2.11
N LEU A 94 0.86 -18.94 2.02
CA LEU A 94 1.47 -17.82 2.74
C LEU A 94 0.82 -16.49 2.32
N PHE A 95 0.65 -16.25 1.01
CA PHE A 95 -0.03 -15.07 0.47
C PHE A 95 -1.43 -14.93 1.10
N THR A 96 -2.31 -15.91 0.95
CA THR A 96 -3.71 -15.84 1.42
C THR A 96 -3.82 -15.65 2.93
N ARG A 97 -2.96 -16.36 3.70
CA ARG A 97 -2.97 -16.30 5.17
C ARG A 97 -2.47 -14.96 5.68
N PHE A 98 -1.36 -14.45 5.13
CA PHE A 98 -0.72 -13.21 5.60
C PHE A 98 -1.32 -11.94 4.99
N SER A 99 -2.06 -12.03 3.87
CA SER A 99 -2.70 -10.88 3.19
C SER A 99 -3.50 -10.00 4.12
N ILE A 100 -4.38 -10.58 4.93
CA ILE A 100 -5.27 -9.78 5.78
C ILE A 100 -4.50 -9.00 6.86
N TYR A 101 -3.42 -9.58 7.37
CA TYR A 101 -2.58 -8.94 8.39
C TYR A 101 -1.74 -7.82 7.77
N ALA A 102 -1.13 -8.08 6.61
CA ALA A 102 -0.41 -7.07 5.84
C ALA A 102 -1.33 -5.91 5.45
N TRP A 103 -2.56 -6.21 5.04
CA TRP A 103 -3.58 -5.20 4.74
C TRP A 103 -3.97 -4.37 5.96
N GLY A 104 -4.17 -5.00 7.11
CA GLY A 104 -4.49 -4.30 8.35
C GLY A 104 -3.37 -3.33 8.79
N ILE A 105 -2.11 -3.77 8.71
CA ILE A 105 -0.95 -2.91 9.03
C ILE A 105 -0.86 -1.73 8.04
N TRP A 106 -1.06 -1.99 6.75
CA TRP A 106 -1.08 -0.96 5.72
C TRP A 106 -2.21 0.06 5.95
N LEU A 107 -3.41 -0.40 6.31
CA LEU A 107 -4.54 0.46 6.62
C LEU A 107 -4.25 1.37 7.81
N LEU A 108 -3.61 0.86 8.87
CA LEU A 108 -3.19 1.68 10.00
C LEU A 108 -2.19 2.77 9.59
N ALA A 109 -1.22 2.42 8.73
CA ALA A 109 -0.28 3.39 8.17
C ALA A 109 -1.01 4.46 7.34
N PHE A 110 -1.93 4.07 6.46
CA PHE A 110 -2.75 4.97 5.66
C PHE A 110 -3.56 5.94 6.52
N VAL A 111 -4.33 5.42 7.49
CA VAL A 111 -5.17 6.24 8.39
C VAL A 111 -4.32 7.20 9.23
N SER A 112 -3.12 6.80 9.66
CA SER A 112 -2.21 7.68 10.39
C SER A 112 -1.72 8.90 9.59
N GLY A 113 -1.84 8.86 8.26
CA GLY A 113 -1.44 9.94 7.34
C GLY A 113 -2.55 10.96 7.06
N ILE A 114 -3.81 10.54 7.07
CA ILE A 114 -4.97 11.38 6.70
C ILE A 114 -5.03 12.70 7.49
N PRO A 115 -4.86 12.73 8.83
CA PRO A 115 -4.97 13.97 9.62
C PRO A 115 -3.85 14.98 9.33
N LYS A 116 -2.74 14.54 8.74
CA LYS A 116 -1.55 15.38 8.49
C LYS A 116 -1.61 16.03 7.11
N VAL A 117 -2.19 15.34 6.14
CA VAL A 117 -2.40 15.86 4.78
C VAL A 117 -3.46 16.95 4.77
N SER A 118 -4.54 16.82 5.54
CA SER A 118 -5.60 17.84 5.64
C SER A 118 -5.09 19.17 6.21
N LEU A 119 -4.21 19.14 7.21
CA LEU A 119 -3.57 20.34 7.78
C LEU A 119 -2.59 21.03 6.82
N LEU A 120 -1.87 20.25 5.99
CA LEU A 120 -0.99 20.79 4.95
C LEU A 120 -1.80 21.52 3.87
N ILE A 121 -2.96 20.98 3.46
CA ILE A 121 -3.84 21.61 2.48
C ILE A 121 -4.42 22.92 3.02
N LEU A 122 -4.85 22.95 4.29
CA LEU A 122 -5.33 24.17 4.93
C LEU A 122 -4.25 25.26 4.97
N SER A 123 -2.97 24.89 5.17
CA SER A 123 -1.85 25.86 5.14
C SER A 123 -1.47 26.37 3.75
N TRP A 124 -1.92 25.72 2.67
CA TRP A 124 -1.74 26.19 1.29
C TRP A 124 -2.94 27.03 0.80
N LEU A 125 -4.07 26.97 1.51
CA LEU A 125 -5.29 27.75 1.25
C LEU A 125 -5.39 29.04 2.10
N SER A 126 -4.47 29.25 3.05
CA SER A 126 -4.32 30.43 3.91
C SER A 126 -3.07 31.21 3.54
#